data_AF-A0A7Y3KU75-F1
#
_entry.id   AF-A0A7Y3KU75-F1
#
_cell.length_a   1.000
_cell.length_b   1.000
_cell.length_c   1.000
_cell.angle_alpha   90.00
_cell.angle_beta   90.00
_cell.angle_gamma   90.00
#
_symmetry.space_group_name_H-M   'P 1'
#
loop_
_entity.id
_entity.type
_entity.pdbx_description
1 polymer ?
#
loop_
_entity_poly.entity_id
_entity_poly.type
_entity_poly.pdbx_seq_one_letter_code
_entity_poly.pdbx_strand_id
1 'polypeptide(L)'
;DSILSECASLSDTVYNGLDVSHEIRAVASQNLGDTLLLYDEERLSGFAVCHCGAGEAGTGNLFVKFAAVRPGLGAEVRFARLLESCEELAAELELSSIVAGVSTGRHGAYLHMLNAGFRTQSQGVRMHRPNGVGYCRPRDFVIDDLR
;
A
#
# COMPACT_ATOMS: atom_id res chain seq x y z
N ASP A 1 4.02 -2.13 -19.98
CA ASP A 1 2.99 -1.18 -20.47
C ASP A 1 1.56 -1.49 -20.00
N SER A 2 1.05 -2.73 -20.08
CA SER A 2 -0.30 -3.07 -19.55
C SER A 2 -0.41 -2.93 -18.02
N ILE A 3 0.49 -3.55 -17.26
CA ILE A 3 0.44 -3.58 -15.78
C ILE A 3 0.48 -2.16 -15.18
N LEU A 4 1.36 -1.29 -15.70
CA LEU A 4 1.44 0.09 -15.22
C LEU A 4 0.13 0.85 -15.47
N SER A 5 -0.51 0.61 -16.62
CA SER A 5 -1.83 1.19 -16.94
C SER A 5 -2.91 0.67 -15.98
N GLU A 6 -2.88 -0.61 -15.64
CA GLU A 6 -3.81 -1.22 -14.66
C GLU A 6 -3.60 -0.64 -13.25
N CYS A 7 -2.37 -0.50 -12.80
CA CYS A 7 -2.05 0.11 -11.50
C CYS A 7 -2.43 1.60 -11.46
N ALA A 8 -2.16 2.35 -12.53
CA ALA A 8 -2.59 3.74 -12.67
C ALA A 8 -4.12 3.87 -12.65
N SER A 9 -4.82 2.99 -13.38
CA SER A 9 -6.28 2.93 -13.37
C SER A 9 -6.84 2.59 -11.98
N LEU A 10 -6.24 1.64 -11.26
CA LEU A 10 -6.65 1.32 -9.89
C LEU A 10 -6.41 2.52 -8.95
N SER A 11 -5.25 3.17 -9.06
CA SER A 11 -4.90 4.35 -8.27
C SER A 11 -5.88 5.50 -8.50
N ASP A 12 -6.27 5.75 -9.75
CA ASP A 12 -7.28 6.76 -10.10
C ASP A 12 -8.65 6.47 -9.46
N THR A 13 -9.02 5.18 -9.30
CA THR A 13 -10.26 4.82 -8.59
C THR A 13 -10.23 5.12 -7.09
N VAL A 14 -9.03 5.12 -6.49
CA VAL A 14 -8.84 5.52 -5.09
C VAL A 14 -8.97 7.04 -4.99
N TYR A 15 -8.24 7.76 -5.83
CA TYR A 15 -8.29 9.21 -5.89
C TYR A 15 -7.97 9.72 -7.29
N ASN A 16 -8.81 10.62 -7.79
CA ASN A 16 -8.69 11.11 -9.15
C ASN A 16 -7.31 11.73 -9.41
N GLY A 17 -6.65 11.26 -10.48
CA GLY A 17 -5.32 11.68 -10.88
C GLY A 17 -4.17 11.10 -10.06
N LEU A 18 -4.45 10.21 -9.09
CA LEU A 18 -3.38 9.49 -8.40
C LEU A 18 -2.75 8.47 -9.35
N ASP A 19 -1.45 8.61 -9.58
CA ASP A 19 -0.66 7.69 -10.39
C ASP A 19 0.69 7.46 -9.71
N VAL A 20 0.92 6.21 -9.28
CA VAL A 20 2.18 5.77 -8.63
C VAL A 20 3.07 4.97 -9.59
N SER A 21 2.84 5.06 -10.90
CA SER A 21 3.65 4.40 -11.92
C SER A 21 5.12 4.81 -11.85
N HIS A 22 5.44 6.00 -11.34
CA HIS A 22 6.82 6.41 -11.10
C HIS A 22 7.48 5.54 -10.02
N GLU A 23 6.79 5.30 -8.91
CA GLU A 23 7.29 4.47 -7.81
C GLU A 23 7.50 3.02 -8.26
N ILE A 24 6.54 2.45 -9.02
CA ILE A 24 6.66 1.09 -9.57
C ILE A 24 7.89 0.97 -10.48
N ARG A 25 8.09 1.96 -11.37
CA ARG A 25 9.29 1.99 -12.23
C ARG A 25 10.57 2.16 -11.43
N ALA A 26 10.56 2.99 -10.40
CA ALA A 26 11.72 3.22 -9.55
C ALA A 26 12.15 1.93 -8.86
N VAL A 27 11.22 1.20 -8.24
CA VAL A 27 11.48 -0.10 -7.61
C VAL A 27 12.11 -1.09 -8.59
N ALA A 28 11.52 -1.24 -9.78
CA ALA A 28 12.03 -2.17 -10.78
C ALA A 28 13.40 -1.77 -11.36
N SER A 29 13.56 -0.50 -11.73
CA SER A 29 14.77 0.01 -12.40
C SER A 29 16.01 0.09 -11.50
N GLN A 30 15.80 0.27 -10.20
CA GLN A 30 16.87 0.43 -9.22
C GLN A 30 17.02 -0.80 -8.30
N ASN A 31 16.26 -1.87 -8.56
CA ASN A 31 16.27 -3.10 -7.77
C ASN A 31 16.05 -2.84 -6.27
N LEU A 32 15.07 -2.01 -5.95
CA LEU A 32 14.80 -1.56 -4.56
C LEU A 32 13.89 -2.51 -3.80
N GLY A 33 13.26 -3.48 -4.46
CA GLY A 33 12.26 -4.38 -3.91
C GLY A 33 11.37 -4.93 -5.02
N ASP A 34 10.08 -5.13 -4.72
CA ASP A 34 9.13 -5.76 -5.64
C ASP A 34 7.77 -5.02 -5.66
N THR A 35 6.98 -5.25 -6.70
CA THR A 35 5.58 -4.81 -6.78
C THR A 35 4.65 -6.01 -6.81
N LEU A 36 3.93 -6.22 -5.71
CA LEU A 36 2.93 -7.28 -5.60
C LEU A 36 1.65 -6.88 -6.32
N LEU A 37 1.07 -7.81 -7.08
CA LEU A 37 -0.18 -7.61 -7.82
C LEU A 37 -1.21 -8.64 -7.35
N LEU A 38 -2.40 -8.16 -6.98
CA LEU A 38 -3.54 -8.99 -6.61
C LEU A 38 -4.60 -8.88 -7.71
N TYR A 39 -5.01 -10.02 -8.24
CA TYR A 39 -6.04 -10.14 -9.27
C TYR A 39 -7.29 -10.83 -8.71
N ASP A 40 -8.46 -10.26 -9.02
CA ASP A 40 -9.73 -10.98 -8.92
C ASP A 40 -10.10 -11.42 -10.35
N GLU A 41 -10.05 -12.73 -10.60
CA GLU A 41 -10.16 -13.28 -11.95
C GLU A 41 -9.09 -12.67 -12.88
N GLU A 42 -9.51 -11.89 -13.87
CA GLU A 42 -8.60 -11.24 -14.84
C GLU A 42 -8.38 -9.75 -14.54
N ARG A 43 -8.96 -9.23 -13.46
CA ARG A 43 -8.92 -7.79 -13.16
C ARG A 43 -8.06 -7.50 -11.94
N LEU A 44 -7.11 -6.57 -12.09
CA LEU A 44 -6.33 -6.06 -10.97
C LEU A 44 -7.27 -5.50 -9.88
N SER A 45 -7.18 -6.11 -8.71
CA SER A 45 -8.03 -5.85 -7.54
C SER A 45 -7.23 -5.23 -6.39
N GLY A 46 -5.90 -5.31 -6.42
CA GLY A 46 -5.00 -4.55 -5.55
C GLY A 46 -3.55 -4.65 -5.97
N PHE A 47 -2.69 -3.78 -5.43
CA PHE A 47 -1.25 -3.87 -5.59
C PHE A 47 -0.51 -3.20 -4.44
N ALA A 48 0.74 -3.62 -4.20
CA ALA A 48 1.64 -3.04 -3.22
C ALA A 48 3.02 -2.80 -3.84
N VAL A 49 3.58 -1.62 -3.61
CA VAL A 49 4.95 -1.24 -3.97
C VAL A 49 5.82 -1.39 -2.73
N CYS A 50 6.67 -2.41 -2.73
CA CYS A 50 7.47 -2.82 -1.60
C CYS A 50 8.95 -2.51 -1.84
N HIS A 51 9.61 -1.97 -0.82
CA HIS A 51 11.05 -1.79 -0.79
C HIS A 51 11.66 -2.80 0.19
N CYS A 52 12.83 -3.33 -0.13
CA CYS A 52 13.56 -4.32 0.66
C CYS A 52 15.00 -3.85 0.90
N GLY A 53 15.53 -4.09 2.10
CA GLY A 53 16.96 -3.90 2.40
C GLY A 53 17.38 -2.48 2.81
N ALA A 54 18.70 -2.24 2.82
CA ALA A 54 19.35 -1.11 3.51
C ALA A 54 19.08 0.30 2.93
N GLY A 55 18.21 0.42 1.93
CA GLY A 55 17.74 1.70 1.40
C GLY A 55 16.58 2.26 2.25
N GLU A 56 15.53 2.70 1.59
CA GLU A 56 14.35 3.27 2.24
C GLU A 56 13.70 2.33 3.27
N ALA A 57 13.78 1.01 3.10
CA ALA A 57 13.18 0.07 4.05
C ALA A 57 13.95 -0.01 5.38
N GLY A 58 15.23 0.35 5.38
CA GLY A 58 16.14 0.01 6.45
C GLY A 58 16.44 -1.49 6.50
N THR A 59 17.54 -1.84 7.16
CA THR A 59 18.01 -3.23 7.23
C THR A 59 16.98 -4.14 7.91
N GLY A 60 16.64 -5.24 7.25
CA GLY A 60 15.80 -6.31 7.82
C GLY A 60 14.29 -6.06 7.76
N ASN A 61 13.84 -5.05 7.01
CA ASN A 61 12.41 -4.73 6.88
C ASN A 61 11.93 -4.82 5.44
N LEU A 62 10.65 -5.17 5.28
CA LEU A 62 9.87 -4.90 4.08
C LEU A 62 9.12 -3.58 4.29
N PHE A 63 9.42 -2.56 3.51
CA PHE A 63 8.71 -1.29 3.59
C PHE A 63 7.66 -1.19 2.48
N VAL A 64 6.40 -1.14 2.85
CA VAL A 64 5.28 -0.94 1.91
C VAL A 64 5.13 0.56 1.69
N LYS A 65 5.74 1.04 0.60
CA LYS A 65 5.74 2.47 0.24
C LYS A 65 4.37 2.94 -0.21
N PHE A 66 3.67 2.09 -0.93
CA PHE A 66 2.30 2.34 -1.34
C PHE A 66 1.57 1.01 -1.46
N ALA A 67 0.32 0.95 -1.03
CA ALA A 67 -0.54 -0.16 -1.39
C ALA A 67 -1.97 0.32 -1.51
N ALA A 68 -2.72 -0.25 -2.44
CA ALA A 68 -4.12 0.07 -2.61
C ALA A 68 -4.88 -1.14 -3.14
N VAL A 69 -6.15 -1.23 -2.76
CA VAL A 69 -7.10 -2.16 -3.35
C VAL A 69 -8.26 -1.40 -3.99
N ARG A 70 -8.90 -2.04 -4.96
CA ARG A 70 -10.06 -1.49 -5.65
C ARG A 70 -11.18 -1.19 -4.64
N PRO A 71 -11.71 0.04 -4.59
CA PRO A 71 -12.83 0.38 -3.72
C PRO A 71 -14.10 -0.39 -4.10
N GLY A 72 -14.96 -0.64 -3.11
CA GLY A 72 -16.26 -1.27 -3.30
C GLY A 72 -16.49 -2.44 -2.35
N LEU A 73 -17.47 -3.28 -2.67
CA LEU A 73 -17.80 -4.47 -1.89
C LEU A 73 -16.60 -5.45 -1.87
N GLY A 74 -16.20 -5.90 -0.68
CA GLY A 74 -15.08 -6.81 -0.51
C GLY A 74 -13.70 -6.15 -0.53
N ALA A 75 -13.61 -4.81 -0.49
CA ALA A 75 -12.32 -4.11 -0.41
C ALA A 75 -11.54 -4.52 0.85
N GLU A 76 -12.24 -4.75 1.96
CA GLU A 76 -11.68 -5.27 3.22
C GLU A 76 -11.01 -6.64 3.06
N VAL A 77 -11.62 -7.55 2.28
CA VAL A 77 -11.10 -8.89 2.01
C VAL A 77 -9.88 -8.81 1.09
N ARG A 78 -9.94 -7.97 0.05
CA ARG A 78 -8.80 -7.71 -0.84
C ARG A 78 -7.62 -7.13 -0.06
N PHE A 79 -7.89 -6.20 0.86
CA PHE A 79 -6.84 -5.57 1.64
C PHE A 79 -6.18 -6.56 2.59
N ALA A 80 -6.96 -7.43 3.25
CA ALA A 80 -6.42 -8.51 4.07
C ALA A 80 -5.50 -9.44 3.25
N ARG A 81 -5.96 -9.89 2.07
CA ARG A 81 -5.15 -10.70 1.15
C ARG A 81 -3.86 -10.00 0.71
N LEU A 82 -3.94 -8.70 0.44
CA LEU A 82 -2.76 -7.93 0.04
C LEU A 82 -1.74 -7.81 1.19
N LEU A 83 -2.21 -7.67 2.44
CA LEU A 83 -1.33 -7.72 3.61
C LEU A 83 -0.70 -9.10 3.78
N GLU A 84 -1.47 -10.18 3.61
CA GLU A 84 -0.96 -11.57 3.63
C GLU A 84 0.14 -11.76 2.56
N SER A 85 -0.06 -11.26 1.33
CA SER A 85 0.99 -11.32 0.29
C SER A 85 2.25 -10.52 0.65
N CYS A 86 2.12 -9.40 1.37
CA CYS A 86 3.29 -8.68 1.89
C CYS A 86 4.01 -9.50 2.98
N GLU A 87 3.27 -10.22 3.83
CA GLU A 87 3.84 -11.12 4.84
C GLU A 87 4.57 -12.31 4.21
N GLU A 88 4.00 -12.91 3.16
CA GLU A 88 4.64 -13.97 2.37
C GLU A 88 5.95 -13.47 1.75
N LEU A 89 5.94 -12.31 1.08
CA LEU A 89 7.16 -11.72 0.50
C LEU A 89 8.22 -11.43 1.58
N ALA A 90 7.81 -10.89 2.74
CA ALA A 90 8.73 -10.64 3.84
C ALA A 90 9.36 -11.95 4.35
N ALA A 91 8.58 -13.02 4.48
CA ALA A 91 9.06 -14.33 4.90
C ALA A 91 10.01 -14.97 3.87
N GLU A 92 9.69 -14.90 2.58
CA GLU A 92 10.54 -15.39 1.48
C GLU A 92 11.91 -14.71 1.46
N LEU A 93 11.95 -13.42 1.78
CA LEU A 93 13.17 -12.62 1.84
C LEU A 93 13.87 -12.66 3.21
N GLU A 94 13.40 -13.50 4.14
CA GLU A 94 13.90 -13.63 5.52
C GLU A 94 13.95 -12.28 6.28
N LEU A 95 12.99 -11.40 6.00
CA LEU A 95 12.87 -10.10 6.65
C LEU A 95 12.16 -10.22 8.00
N SER A 96 12.58 -9.40 8.95
CA SER A 96 12.15 -9.49 10.34
C SER A 96 10.88 -8.70 10.66
N SER A 97 10.52 -7.73 9.82
CA SER A 97 9.35 -6.90 10.04
C SER A 97 8.81 -6.25 8.76
N ILE A 98 7.55 -5.82 8.81
CA ILE A 98 6.91 -5.01 7.77
C ILE A 98 6.66 -3.62 8.34
N VAL A 99 7.04 -2.60 7.58
CA VAL A 99 6.81 -1.19 7.90
C VAL A 99 5.85 -0.60 6.88
N ALA A 100 4.77 0.01 7.34
CA ALA A 100 3.72 0.57 6.49
C ALA A 100 3.05 1.77 7.16
N GLY A 101 2.66 2.78 6.38
CA GLY A 101 1.99 3.98 6.85
C GLY A 101 0.49 3.98 6.52
N VAL A 102 -0.36 4.28 7.51
CA VAL A 102 -1.80 4.44 7.31
C VAL A 102 -2.34 5.69 8.01
N SER A 103 -3.21 6.42 7.33
CA SER A 103 -3.97 7.52 7.92
C SER A 103 -5.11 6.96 8.77
N THR A 104 -5.25 7.40 10.02
CA THR A 104 -6.39 7.01 10.89
C THR A 104 -7.74 7.52 10.37
N GLY A 105 -7.75 8.48 9.45
CA GLY A 105 -8.95 8.86 8.69
C GLY A 105 -9.47 7.74 7.78
N ARG A 106 -8.61 6.79 7.39
CA ARG A 106 -8.98 5.55 6.70
C ARG A 106 -9.27 4.44 7.72
N HIS A 107 -10.33 4.66 8.50
CA HIS A 107 -10.62 3.85 9.69
C HIS A 107 -10.62 2.34 9.43
N GLY A 108 -11.19 1.89 8.30
CA GLY A 108 -11.18 0.47 7.91
C GLY A 108 -9.77 -0.08 7.72
N ALA A 109 -8.94 0.59 6.92
CA ALA A 109 -7.56 0.19 6.69
C ALA A 109 -6.75 0.12 7.99
N TYR A 110 -6.89 1.14 8.84
CA TYR A 110 -6.21 1.21 10.14
C TYR A 110 -6.57 0.03 11.05
N LEU A 111 -7.87 -0.28 11.19
CA LEU A 111 -8.30 -1.42 12.01
C LEU A 111 -7.82 -2.76 11.45
N HIS A 112 -7.81 -2.93 10.12
CA HIS A 112 -7.29 -4.15 9.50
C HIS A 112 -5.80 -4.36 9.80
N MET A 113 -5.00 -3.29 9.72
CA MET A 113 -3.58 -3.39 10.10
C MET A 113 -3.41 -3.72 11.58
N LEU A 114 -4.20 -3.12 12.48
CA LEU A 114 -4.15 -3.49 13.90
C LEU A 114 -4.50 -4.96 14.13
N ASN A 115 -5.53 -5.47 13.45
CA ASN A 115 -5.95 -6.87 13.56
C ASN A 115 -4.91 -7.83 12.96
N ALA A 116 -4.15 -7.40 11.96
CA ALA A 116 -2.99 -8.11 11.43
C ALA A 116 -1.73 -8.01 12.33
N GLY A 117 -1.82 -7.35 13.48
CA GLY A 117 -0.74 -7.30 14.47
C GLY A 117 0.25 -6.14 14.31
N PHE A 118 0.00 -5.20 13.39
CA PHE A 118 0.81 -3.99 13.26
C PHE A 118 0.76 -3.16 14.54
N ARG A 119 1.90 -2.55 14.91
CA ARG A 119 2.02 -1.64 16.05
C ARG A 119 2.48 -0.27 15.61
N THR A 120 1.96 0.77 16.26
CA THR A 120 2.36 2.15 15.97
C THR A 120 3.78 2.41 16.44
N GLN A 121 4.67 2.76 15.49
CA GLN A 121 6.05 3.18 15.78
C GLN A 121 6.22 4.71 15.77
N SER A 122 5.47 5.40 14.91
CA SER A 122 5.49 6.87 14.77
C SER A 122 4.08 7.39 14.51
N GLN A 123 3.82 8.65 14.88
CA GLN A 123 2.57 9.34 14.63
C GLN A 123 2.86 10.73 14.06
N GLY A 124 2.14 11.10 13.00
CA GLY A 124 2.22 12.41 12.35
C GLY A 124 0.84 13.02 12.13
N VAL A 125 0.80 14.30 11.76
CA VAL A 125 -0.43 15.03 11.45
C VAL A 125 -0.42 15.46 10.00
N ARG A 126 -1.47 15.10 9.25
CA ARG A 126 -1.71 15.58 7.89
C ARG A 126 -2.62 16.80 7.91
N MET A 127 -2.14 17.91 7.36
CA MET A 127 -2.90 19.16 7.28
C MET A 127 -3.63 19.26 5.93
N HIS A 128 -4.92 19.57 5.94
CA HIS A 128 -5.74 19.72 4.73
C HIS A 128 -6.19 21.18 4.54
N ARG A 129 -6.16 21.66 3.28
CA ARG A 129 -6.77 22.93 2.88
C ARG A 129 -7.54 22.75 1.56
N PRO A 130 -8.87 22.99 1.53
CA PRO A 130 -9.75 23.23 2.68
C PRO A 130 -9.83 22.00 3.61
N ASN A 131 -10.36 22.19 4.83
CA ASN A 131 -10.58 21.09 5.77
C ASN A 131 -11.80 20.25 5.33
N GLY A 132 -11.59 19.36 4.35
CA GLY A 132 -12.59 18.43 3.82
C GLY A 132 -12.04 17.00 3.76
N VAL A 133 -12.90 16.04 3.42
CA VAL A 133 -12.57 14.59 3.42
C VAL A 133 -11.33 14.28 2.57
N GLY A 134 -11.17 14.97 1.44
CA GLY A 134 -9.98 14.88 0.59
C GLY A 134 -9.64 13.44 0.19
N TYR A 135 -8.36 13.11 0.27
CA TYR A 135 -7.76 11.82 -0.10
C TYR A 135 -7.96 10.70 0.96
N CYS A 136 -8.32 11.05 2.20
CA CYS A 136 -8.44 10.08 3.29
C CYS A 136 -9.91 9.76 3.57
N ARG A 137 -10.52 8.86 2.79
CA ARG A 137 -11.91 8.44 3.01
C ARG A 137 -11.96 7.20 3.91
N PRO A 138 -12.94 7.07 4.82
CA PRO A 138 -13.01 5.96 5.77
C PRO A 138 -13.07 4.55 5.16
N ARG A 139 -13.54 4.44 3.91
CA ARG A 139 -13.72 3.16 3.19
C ARG A 139 -12.61 2.85 2.18
N ASP A 140 -11.60 3.72 2.09
CA ASP A 140 -10.45 3.48 1.23
C ASP A 140 -9.42 2.63 1.99
N PHE A 141 -8.94 1.59 1.33
CA PHE A 141 -7.96 0.66 1.87
C PHE A 141 -6.62 0.91 1.19
N VAL A 142 -5.87 1.85 1.77
CA VAL A 142 -4.65 2.41 1.18
C VAL A 142 -3.58 2.61 2.23
N ILE A 143 -2.37 2.14 1.92
CA ILE A 143 -1.12 2.42 2.62
C ILE A 143 -0.38 3.50 1.83
N ASP A 144 0.13 4.51 2.52
CA ASP A 144 0.96 5.56 1.92
C ASP A 144 2.34 5.61 2.60
N ASP A 145 3.30 6.22 1.91
CA ASP A 145 4.51 6.73 2.55
C ASP A 145 4.14 7.94 3.42
N LEU A 146 4.24 7.76 4.74
CA LEU A 146 3.92 8.76 5.78
C LEU A 146 5.14 9.11 6.64
N ARG A 147 6.35 8.82 6.14
CA ARG A 147 7.60 9.18 6.81
C ARG A 147 7.93 10.66 6.66
#